data_AF-A0A0D6R3B3-F1
#
_entry.id   AF-A0A0D6R3B3-F1
#
_cell.length_a   1.000
_cell.length_b   1.000
_cell.length_c   1.000
_cell.angle_alpha   90.00
_cell.angle_beta   90.00
_cell.angle_gamma   90.00
#
_symmetry.space_group_name_H-M   'P 1'
#
loop_
_entity.id
_entity.type
_entity.pdbx_description
1 polymer ?
#
loop_
_entity_poly.entity_id
_entity_poly.type
_entity_poly.pdbx_seq_one_letter_code
_entity_poly.pdbx_strand_id
1 'polypeptide(L)'
;MAAKFLSLFILCVMVVGVSVVHGDGECGNTPVEKAAISMAPCAEAGQDESAPVSTKCCDAIKKLSIRKECLCAVMLSNIAKQAGVKPEIAITIPKRCNFEQRPVGYKCGGYTLP
;
A
#
# COMPACT_ATOMS: atom_id res chain seq x y z
N MET A 1 5.25 -30.72 29.17
CA MET A 1 5.12 -30.62 27.70
C MET A 1 4.26 -29.43 27.25
N ALA A 2 3.23 -29.03 28.01
CA ALA A 2 2.36 -27.89 27.65
C ALA A 2 3.05 -26.51 27.68
N ALA A 3 3.98 -26.26 28.61
CA ALA A 3 4.62 -24.95 28.76
C ALA A 3 5.48 -24.52 27.55
N LYS A 4 6.05 -25.50 26.83
CA LYS A 4 6.90 -25.26 25.65
C LYS A 4 6.07 -24.86 24.42
N PHE A 5 4.87 -25.44 24.29
CA PHE A 5 3.90 -25.06 23.25
C PHE A 5 3.27 -23.69 23.54
N LEU A 6 2.94 -23.38 24.80
CA LEU A 6 2.46 -22.04 25.17
C LEU A 6 3.51 -20.96 24.88
N SER A 7 4.78 -21.23 25.20
CA SER A 7 5.87 -20.28 24.93
C SER A 7 6.11 -20.06 23.43
N LEU A 8 5.96 -21.09 22.60
CA LEU A 8 6.09 -20.97 21.14
C LEU A 8 4.88 -20.23 20.53
N PHE A 9 3.67 -20.46 21.05
CA PHE A 9 2.45 -19.79 20.59
C PHE A 9 2.47 -18.29 20.93
N ILE A 10 2.95 -17.93 22.13
CA ILE A 10 3.12 -16.53 22.54
C ILE A 10 4.19 -15.82 21.69
N LEU A 11 5.26 -16.51 21.30
CA LEU A 11 6.31 -15.92 20.45
C LEU A 11 5.80 -15.62 19.02
N CYS A 12 4.93 -16.48 18.47
CA CYS A 12 4.31 -16.25 17.15
C CYS A 12 3.36 -15.04 17.14
N VAL A 13 2.70 -14.73 18.26
CA VAL A 13 1.77 -13.60 18.36
C VAL A 13 2.50 -12.25 18.39
N MET A 14 3.74 -12.21 18.89
CA MET A 14 4.53 -10.96 18.97
C MET A 14 5.05 -10.45 17.62
N VAL A 15 5.04 -11.29 16.57
CA VAL A 15 5.41 -10.88 15.20
C VAL A 15 4.26 -10.15 14.50
N VAL A 16 3.07 -10.10 15.10
CA VAL A 16 1.92 -9.31 14.59
C VAL A 16 1.97 -7.90 15.18
N GLY A 17 3.12 -7.26 15.10
CA GLY A 17 3.26 -5.85 15.41
C GLY A 17 2.71 -5.00 14.28
N VAL A 18 1.39 -4.80 14.21
CA VAL A 18 0.79 -3.52 13.78
C VAL A 18 -0.54 -3.35 14.51
N SER A 19 -0.60 -2.32 15.35
CA SER A 19 -1.80 -1.83 16.02
C SER A 19 -2.86 -1.46 14.99
N VAL A 20 -3.86 -2.33 14.77
CA VAL A 20 -5.13 -1.89 14.17
C VAL A 20 -6.00 -1.36 15.30
N VAL A 21 -5.67 -0.15 15.76
CA VAL A 21 -6.62 0.65 16.53
C VAL A 21 -7.79 0.95 15.58
N HIS A 22 -8.98 0.46 15.92
CA HIS A 22 -10.21 0.67 15.15
C HIS A 22 -10.70 2.12 15.35
N GLY A 23 -9.92 3.08 14.88
CA GLY A 23 -10.43 4.34 14.34
C GLY A 23 -10.62 4.15 12.83
N ASP A 24 -11.47 4.96 12.20
CA ASP A 24 -11.64 5.00 10.73
C ASP A 24 -10.23 4.94 10.10
N GLY A 25 -9.90 3.83 9.42
CA GLY A 25 -8.52 3.53 9.04
C GLY A 25 -7.99 4.54 8.03
N GLU A 26 -6.74 4.39 7.58
CA GLU A 26 -6.16 5.27 6.54
C GLU A 26 -7.04 5.31 5.27
N CYS A 27 -7.78 4.23 4.98
CA CYS A 27 -8.74 4.10 3.89
C CYS A 27 -10.22 4.27 4.31
N GLY A 28 -10.44 4.88 5.47
CA GLY A 28 -11.73 5.05 6.14
C GLY A 28 -12.42 3.73 6.46
N ASN A 29 -13.64 3.55 5.95
CA ASN A 29 -14.42 2.32 6.13
C ASN A 29 -13.93 1.12 5.28
N THR A 30 -12.98 1.35 4.36
CA THR A 30 -12.42 0.27 3.55
C THR A 30 -11.15 -0.26 4.20
N PRO A 31 -11.01 -1.58 4.44
CA PRO A 31 -9.76 -2.12 4.95
C PRO A 31 -8.64 -1.93 3.93
N VAL A 32 -7.45 -1.56 4.40
CA VAL A 32 -6.27 -1.27 3.56
C VAL A 32 -5.97 -2.42 2.61
N GLU A 33 -6.11 -3.66 3.07
CA GLU A 33 -5.89 -4.85 2.24
C GLU A 33 -6.85 -4.94 1.06
N LYS A 34 -8.13 -4.61 1.26
CA LYS A 34 -9.12 -4.59 0.16
C LYS A 34 -8.83 -3.45 -0.83
N ALA A 35 -8.39 -2.29 -0.34
CA ALA A 35 -7.94 -1.20 -1.19
C ALA A 35 -6.67 -1.59 -1.98
N ALA A 36 -5.76 -2.34 -1.38
CA ALA A 36 -4.56 -2.85 -2.03
C ALA A 36 -4.86 -3.90 -3.11
N ILE A 37 -5.84 -4.77 -2.90
CA ILE A 37 -6.31 -5.70 -3.95
C ILE A 37 -6.85 -4.91 -5.16
N SER A 38 -7.52 -3.77 -4.94
CA SER A 38 -7.94 -2.89 -6.04
C SER A 38 -6.78 -2.27 -6.82
N MET A 39 -5.55 -2.31 -6.28
CA MET A 39 -4.32 -1.92 -6.98
C MET A 39 -3.65 -3.07 -7.73
N ALA A 40 -4.23 -4.27 -7.79
CA ALA A 40 -3.76 -5.36 -8.64
C ALA A 40 -3.41 -4.94 -10.09
N PRO A 41 -4.21 -4.11 -10.80
CA PRO A 41 -3.84 -3.65 -12.15
C PRO A 41 -2.61 -2.72 -12.18
N CYS A 42 -2.13 -2.24 -11.03
CA CYS A 42 -0.92 -1.43 -10.89
C CYS A 42 0.31 -2.25 -10.49
N ALA A 43 0.17 -3.56 -10.23
CA ALA A 43 1.26 -4.38 -9.70
C ALA A 43 2.50 -4.32 -10.60
N GLU A 44 2.34 -4.55 -11.91
CA GLU A 44 3.45 -4.50 -12.87
C GLU A 44 4.09 -3.10 -12.95
N ALA A 45 3.26 -2.05 -12.99
CA ALA A 45 3.72 -0.67 -12.99
C ALA A 45 4.44 -0.26 -11.69
N GLY A 46 4.20 -0.98 -10.59
CA GLY A 46 4.87 -0.81 -9.31
C GLY A 46 6.10 -1.70 -9.13
N GLN A 47 6.27 -2.73 -9.97
CA GLN A 47 7.46 -3.58 -10.02
C GLN A 47 8.54 -2.98 -10.94
N ASP A 48 8.10 -2.39 -12.05
CA ASP A 48 8.96 -1.92 -13.14
C ASP A 48 8.56 -0.50 -13.61
N GLU A 49 9.54 0.41 -13.62
CA GLU A 49 9.37 1.81 -14.07
C GLU A 49 9.02 1.94 -15.56
N SER A 50 9.34 0.94 -16.37
CA SER A 50 9.09 0.89 -17.80
C SER A 50 7.77 0.21 -18.13
N ALA A 51 7.21 -0.62 -17.23
CA ALA A 51 5.98 -1.37 -17.49
C ALA A 51 4.78 -0.45 -17.76
N PRO A 52 4.00 -0.63 -18.83
CA PRO A 52 2.92 0.28 -19.18
C PRO A 52 1.87 0.37 -18.06
N VAL A 53 1.32 1.57 -17.86
CA VAL A 53 0.27 1.78 -16.85
C VAL A 53 -1.10 1.69 -17.52
N SER A 54 -1.91 0.72 -17.12
CA SER A 54 -3.28 0.59 -17.64
C SER A 54 -4.17 1.73 -17.13
N THR A 55 -5.16 2.14 -17.92
CA THR A 55 -6.16 3.15 -17.51
C THR A 55 -6.83 2.79 -16.18
N LYS A 56 -7.09 1.49 -15.96
CA LYS A 56 -7.66 0.98 -14.70
C LYS A 56 -6.74 1.25 -13.50
N CYS A 57 -5.43 1.12 -13.69
CA CYS A 57 -4.47 1.46 -12.64
C CYS A 57 -4.52 2.96 -12.35
N CYS A 58 -4.52 3.81 -13.38
CA CYS A 58 -4.56 5.25 -13.18
C CYS A 58 -5.85 5.75 -12.53
N ASP A 59 -7.00 5.16 -12.87
CA ASP A 59 -8.27 5.46 -12.20
C ASP A 59 -8.22 5.09 -10.71
N ALA A 60 -7.58 3.97 -10.40
CA ALA A 60 -7.48 3.49 -9.02
C ALA A 60 -6.53 4.39 -8.21
N ILE A 61 -5.38 4.76 -8.77
CA ILE A 61 -4.44 5.73 -8.17
C ILE A 61 -5.12 7.08 -7.99
N LYS A 62 -5.90 7.57 -8.98
CA LYS A 62 -6.63 8.85 -8.90
C LYS A 62 -7.65 8.86 -7.77
N LYS A 63 -8.34 7.74 -7.52
CA LYS A 63 -9.27 7.64 -6.38
C LYS A 63 -8.53 7.68 -5.04
N LEU A 64 -7.40 6.97 -4.96
CA LEU A 64 -6.59 6.93 -3.75
C LEU A 64 -5.81 8.24 -3.51
N SER A 65 -5.46 9.01 -4.54
CA SER A 65 -4.75 10.29 -4.37
C SER A 65 -5.57 11.36 -3.64
N ILE A 66 -6.90 11.22 -3.61
CA ILE A 66 -7.79 12.08 -2.81
C ILE A 66 -7.55 11.81 -1.32
N ARG A 67 -7.32 10.54 -0.96
CA ARG A 67 -7.05 10.05 0.40
C ARG A 67 -5.59 9.60 0.49
N LYS A 68 -4.70 10.58 0.56
CA LYS A 68 -3.25 10.37 0.48
C LYS A 68 -2.75 9.40 1.55
N GLU A 69 -3.37 9.39 2.73
CA GLU A 69 -3.07 8.39 3.77
C GLU A 69 -3.37 6.96 3.31
N CYS A 70 -4.52 6.73 2.67
CA CYS A 70 -4.89 5.42 2.13
C CYS A 70 -3.94 4.94 1.04
N LEU A 71 -3.58 5.84 0.09
CA LEU A 71 -2.61 5.52 -0.95
C LEU A 71 -1.29 5.05 -0.33
N CYS A 72 -0.88 5.72 0.74
CA CYS A 72 0.33 5.41 1.47
C CYS A 72 0.29 4.06 2.16
N ALA A 73 -0.78 3.81 2.91
CA ALA A 73 -1.04 2.56 3.60
C ALA A 73 -1.01 1.39 2.62
N VAL A 74 -1.65 1.58 1.46
CA VAL A 74 -1.71 0.58 0.40
C VAL A 74 -0.32 0.29 -0.17
N MET A 75 0.48 1.31 -0.48
CA MET A 75 1.85 1.10 -0.99
C MET A 75 2.78 0.41 0.03
N LEU A 76 2.57 0.66 1.32
CA LEU A 76 3.36 0.06 2.40
C LEU A 76 2.77 -1.26 2.92
N SER A 77 1.62 -1.68 2.41
CA SER A 77 0.91 -2.88 2.84
C SER A 77 1.66 -4.18 2.51
N ASN A 78 1.35 -5.24 3.27
CA ASN A 78 1.90 -6.58 3.00
C ASN A 78 1.47 -7.12 1.63
N ILE A 79 0.32 -6.70 1.09
CA ILE A 79 -0.14 -7.10 -0.24
C ILE A 79 0.74 -6.49 -1.32
N ALA A 80 1.06 -5.20 -1.22
CA ALA A 80 2.00 -4.55 -2.15
C ALA A 80 3.38 -5.22 -2.11
N LYS A 81 3.89 -5.52 -0.91
CA LYS A 81 5.17 -6.24 -0.73
C LYS A 81 5.16 -7.63 -1.34
N GLN A 82 4.11 -8.42 -1.10
CA GLN A 82 3.97 -9.77 -1.66
C GLN A 82 3.81 -9.75 -3.18
N ALA A 83 3.17 -8.72 -3.71
CA ALA A 83 3.08 -8.47 -5.15
C ALA A 83 4.40 -7.96 -5.75
N GLY A 84 5.50 -7.86 -4.99
CA GLY A 84 6.79 -7.39 -5.50
C GLY A 84 6.84 -5.90 -5.86
N VAL A 85 5.84 -5.13 -5.43
CA VAL A 85 5.79 -3.69 -5.69
C VAL A 85 6.90 -3.00 -4.90
N LYS A 86 7.75 -2.27 -5.61
CA LYS A 86 8.84 -1.50 -5.04
C LYS A 86 8.35 -0.08 -4.76
N PRO A 87 8.41 0.43 -3.52
CA PRO A 87 7.96 1.79 -3.20
C PRO A 87 8.64 2.86 -4.07
N GLU A 88 9.93 2.68 -4.37
CA GLU A 88 10.75 3.57 -5.21
C GLU A 88 10.22 3.70 -6.64
N ILE A 89 9.63 2.62 -7.18
CA ILE A 89 9.01 2.59 -8.50
C ILE A 89 7.56 3.06 -8.40
N ALA A 90 6.84 2.62 -7.38
CA ALA A 90 5.43 2.90 -7.16
C ALA A 90 5.13 4.40 -7.01
N ILE A 91 6.02 5.17 -6.37
CA ILE A 91 5.89 6.64 -6.28
C ILE A 91 5.94 7.33 -7.65
N THR A 92 6.47 6.69 -8.68
CA THR A 92 6.48 7.23 -10.05
C THR A 92 5.18 6.96 -10.80
N ILE A 93 4.33 6.03 -10.34
CA ILE A 93 3.06 5.69 -11.01
C ILE A 93 2.13 6.91 -11.11
N PRO A 94 1.90 7.72 -10.05
CA PRO A 94 1.14 8.97 -10.17
C PRO A 94 1.74 9.93 -11.22
N LYS A 95 3.06 9.88 -11.42
CA LYS A 95 3.74 10.63 -12.48
C LYS A 95 3.32 10.16 -13.87
N ARG A 96 3.40 8.86 -14.09
CA ARG A 96 3.10 8.19 -15.37
C ARG A 96 1.62 8.27 -15.75
N CYS A 97 0.73 8.32 -14.77
CA CYS A 97 -0.72 8.49 -14.99
C CYS A 97 -1.16 9.93 -15.31
N ASN A 98 -0.29 10.92 -15.12
CA ASN A 98 -0.50 12.32 -15.52
C ASN A 98 -1.90 12.92 -15.21
N PHE A 99 -2.41 12.74 -13.99
CA PHE A 99 -3.68 13.36 -13.55
C PHE A 99 -3.46 14.66 -12.78
N GLU A 100 -4.42 15.58 -12.86
CA GLU A 100 -4.33 16.96 -12.32
C GLU A 100 -4.15 17.02 -10.79
N GLN A 101 -4.71 16.07 -10.05
CA GLN A 101 -4.66 16.03 -8.59
C GLN A 101 -3.49 15.18 -8.04
N ARG A 102 -2.33 15.19 -8.72
CA ARG A 102 -1.15 14.42 -8.27
C ARG A 102 -0.77 14.84 -6.83
N PRO A 103 -0.61 13.88 -5.90
CA PRO A 103 -0.19 14.17 -4.53
C PRO A 103 1.33 14.44 -4.45
N VAL A 104 1.79 15.50 -5.13
CA VAL A 104 3.19 15.94 -5.15
C VAL A 104 3.61 16.39 -3.75
N GLY A 105 4.79 15.97 -3.31
CA GLY A 105 5.35 16.32 -2.00
C GLY A 105 4.71 15.58 -0.82
N TYR A 106 3.81 14.63 -1.06
CA TYR A 106 3.22 13.85 0.03
C TYR A 106 4.23 12.83 0.56
N LYS A 107 4.44 12.86 1.88
CA LYS A 107 5.39 11.97 2.56
C LYS A 107 4.69 10.69 2.99
N CYS A 108 5.18 9.59 2.43
CA CYS A 108 4.80 8.24 2.72
C CYS A 108 5.86 7.52 3.55
N GLY A 109 5.84 7.76 4.86
CA GLY A 109 6.91 7.32 5.75
C GLY A 109 8.25 7.94 5.29
N GLY A 110 9.16 7.10 4.80
CA GLY A 110 10.46 7.50 4.26
C GLY A 110 10.46 7.96 2.79
N TYR A 111 9.35 7.76 2.06
CA TYR A 111 9.25 8.08 0.63
C TYR A 111 8.49 9.39 0.41
N THR A 112 8.84 10.17 -0.61
CA THR A 112 8.08 11.38 -0.98
C THR A 112 7.60 11.22 -2.40
N LEU A 113 6.31 11.46 -2.65
CA LEU A 113 5.75 11.39 -3.98
C LEU A 113 6.24 12.58 -4.83
N PRO A 114 6.84 12.33 -6.01
CA PRO A 114 7.33 13.36 -6.92
C PRO A 114 6.22 14.03 -7.75
#